data_AF-A0AAE1PJK5-F1
#
_entry.id   AF-A0AAE1PJK5-F1
#
_cell.length_a   1.000
_cell.length_b   1.000
_cell.length_c   1.000
_cell.angle_alpha   90.00
_cell.angle_beta   90.00
_cell.angle_gamma   90.00
#
_symmetry.space_group_name_H-M   'P 1'
#
loop_
_entity.id
_entity.type
_entity.pdbx_description
1 polymer ?
#
loop_
_entity_poly.entity_id
_entity_poly.type
_entity_poly.pdbx_seq_one_letter_code
_entity_poly.pdbx_strand_id
1 'polypeptide(L)'
;MEAGTKLKANLVGKAQKCEMLFMAAEGAELEVTCKKFKTSSCDQEILFMSDEENFEGSYCNTDKPDGMKGKDMMYLSYDRDRKKKYKGSKITCTIKAVECGAARLDSGTDRIVGGSEAKVGEYPWMITYGIKDNGGFFPRCGGSIITTTHILTAAHCVEFGNK
;
A
#
# COMPACT_ATOMS: atom_id res chain seq x y z
N MET A 1 -18.47 -0.63 -0.39
CA MET A 1 -17.25 -0.26 -1.13
C MET A 1 -16.36 -1.49 -1.12
N GLU A 2 -16.47 -2.30 -2.17
CA GLU A 2 -15.81 -3.60 -2.23
C GLU A 2 -14.38 -3.46 -2.75
N ALA A 3 -13.51 -4.21 -2.08
CA ALA A 3 -12.30 -4.83 -2.60
C ALA A 3 -11.20 -3.89 -3.11
N GLY A 4 -10.25 -3.57 -2.23
CA GLY A 4 -8.89 -3.27 -2.66
C GLY A 4 -8.46 -4.30 -3.70
N THR A 5 -8.10 -3.83 -4.89
CA THR A 5 -7.79 -4.69 -6.04
C THR A 5 -6.62 -5.59 -5.68
N LYS A 6 -6.90 -6.87 -5.37
CA LYS A 6 -5.87 -7.87 -5.08
C LYS A 6 -5.25 -8.28 -6.41
N LEU A 7 -4.16 -7.63 -6.80
CA LEU A 7 -3.33 -8.06 -7.92
C LEU A 7 -2.55 -9.32 -7.48
N LYS A 8 -3.02 -10.49 -7.90
CA LYS A 8 -2.38 -11.78 -7.57
C LYS A 8 -1.35 -12.14 -8.64
N ALA A 9 -0.08 -12.17 -8.26
CA ALA A 9 1.01 -12.62 -9.10
C ALA A 9 1.37 -14.09 -8.79
N ASN A 10 1.01 -15.01 -9.68
CA ASN A 10 1.38 -16.42 -9.52
C ASN A 10 2.66 -16.72 -10.32
N LEU A 11 3.82 -16.58 -9.67
CA LEU A 11 5.12 -16.89 -10.27
C LEU A 11 5.42 -18.39 -10.15
N VAL A 12 4.98 -19.15 -11.15
CA VAL A 12 5.32 -20.58 -11.26
C VAL A 12 6.66 -20.70 -11.98
N GLY A 13 7.72 -21.15 -11.29
CA GLY A 13 9.12 -21.15 -11.73
C GLY A 13 9.50 -22.05 -12.91
N LYS A 14 8.67 -22.12 -13.96
CA LYS A 14 9.03 -22.76 -15.24
C LYS A 14 9.72 -21.79 -16.21
N ALA A 15 9.38 -20.51 -16.17
CA ALA A 15 9.94 -19.48 -17.06
C ALA A 15 11.40 -19.14 -16.69
N GLN A 16 12.19 -18.72 -17.69
CA GLN A 16 13.60 -18.34 -17.52
C GLN A 16 13.78 -16.93 -16.96
N LYS A 17 12.84 -16.05 -17.31
CA LYS A 17 12.72 -14.68 -16.80
C LYS A 17 11.23 -14.36 -16.74
N CYS A 18 10.76 -13.74 -15.65
CA CYS A 18 9.42 -13.17 -15.56
C CYS A 18 9.55 -11.71 -15.17
N GLU A 19 9.00 -10.81 -15.98
CA GLU A 19 8.91 -9.40 -15.66
C GLU A 19 7.45 -9.05 -15.46
N MET A 20 7.15 -8.33 -14.39
CA MET A 20 5.81 -7.92 -14.04
C MET A 20 5.82 -6.47 -13.58
N LEU A 21 4.87 -5.70 -14.09
CA LEU A 21 4.62 -4.34 -13.66
C LEU A 21 3.25 -4.30 -12.98
N PHE A 22 3.22 -3.75 -11.77
CA PHE A 22 2.00 -3.52 -11.01
C PHE A 22 1.77 -2.01 -10.93
N MET A 23 0.55 -1.60 -11.23
CA MET A 23 0.13 -0.21 -11.19
C MET A 23 -1.14 -0.14 -10.34
N ALA A 24 -1.22 0.89 -9.50
CA ALA A 24 -2.40 1.26 -8.72
C ALA A 24 -2.84 2.67 -9.09
N ALA A 25 -3.92 3.15 -8.46
CA ALA A 25 -4.33 4.54 -8.60
C ALA A 25 -3.29 5.48 -7.98
N GLU A 26 -3.21 6.70 -8.49
CA GLU A 26 -2.30 7.74 -7.98
C GLU A 26 -2.52 7.95 -6.48
N GLY A 27 -1.42 7.90 -5.70
CA GLY A 27 -1.45 8.03 -4.24
C GLY A 27 -1.86 6.78 -3.47
N ALA A 28 -2.08 5.64 -4.13
CA ALA A 28 -2.16 4.34 -3.47
C ALA A 28 -0.76 3.79 -3.14
N GLU A 29 -0.67 2.93 -2.13
CA GLU A 29 0.57 2.24 -1.76
C GLU A 29 0.44 0.75 -2.12
N LEU A 30 1.48 0.15 -2.71
CA LEU A 30 1.52 -1.27 -3.03
C LEU A 30 2.26 -2.03 -1.93
N GLU A 31 1.59 -2.97 -1.27
CA GLU A 31 2.20 -3.84 -0.25
C GLU A 31 2.37 -5.28 -0.75
N VAL A 32 3.55 -5.86 -0.49
CA VAL A 32 3.91 -7.23 -0.90
C VAL A 32 3.77 -8.22 0.26
N THR A 33 3.18 -9.38 -0.04
CA THR A 33 3.16 -10.52 0.88
C THR A 33 3.38 -11.84 0.15
N CYS A 34 4.40 -12.61 0.54
CA CYS A 34 4.73 -13.90 -0.04
C CYS A 34 4.34 -15.06 0.88
N LYS A 35 3.30 -15.81 0.49
CA LYS A 35 2.81 -16.99 1.22
C LYS A 35 3.70 -18.22 1.04
N LYS A 36 4.27 -18.37 -0.14
CA LYS A 36 5.20 -19.45 -0.47
C LYS A 36 6.42 -18.81 -1.11
N PHE A 37 7.53 -18.77 -0.37
CA PHE A 37 8.78 -18.24 -0.87
C PHE A 37 9.90 -19.18 -0.44
N LYS A 38 10.41 -19.93 -1.42
CA LYS A 38 11.60 -20.74 -1.26
C LYS A 38 12.22 -20.89 -2.64
N THR A 39 13.35 -20.23 -2.86
CA THR A 39 14.17 -20.45 -4.07
C THR A 39 15.22 -21.51 -3.82
N SER A 40 15.84 -22.01 -4.89
CA SER A 40 16.82 -23.11 -4.82
C SER A 40 18.17 -22.65 -4.25
N SER A 41 18.70 -21.54 -4.77
CA SER A 41 19.91 -20.83 -4.31
C SER A 41 19.95 -19.44 -4.94
N CYS A 42 20.63 -18.49 -4.30
CA CYS A 42 20.82 -17.13 -4.83
C CYS A 42 21.61 -17.11 -6.14
N ASP A 43 22.45 -18.10 -6.43
CA ASP A 43 23.14 -18.19 -7.73
C ASP A 43 22.26 -18.73 -8.85
N GLN A 44 21.06 -19.23 -8.51
CA GLN A 44 20.20 -19.99 -9.42
C GLN A 44 18.89 -19.28 -9.69
N GLU A 45 18.29 -18.68 -8.67
CA GLU A 45 16.96 -18.08 -8.69
C GLU A 45 16.96 -16.84 -7.79
N ILE A 46 16.79 -15.67 -8.40
CA ILE A 46 16.70 -14.37 -7.71
C ILE A 46 15.41 -13.69 -8.10
N LEU A 47 14.73 -13.11 -7.10
CA LEU A 47 13.64 -12.16 -7.29
C LEU A 47 14.17 -10.75 -7.03
N PHE A 48 14.07 -9.88 -8.02
CA PHE A 48 14.31 -8.45 -7.90
C PHE A 48 12.98 -7.71 -7.81
N MET A 49 12.92 -6.73 -6.93
CA MET A 49 11.78 -5.84 -6.82
C MET A 49 12.29 -4.39 -6.75
N SER A 50 11.52 -3.47 -7.30
CA SER A 50 11.84 -2.05 -7.29
C SER A 50 10.58 -1.22 -7.43
N ASP A 51 10.58 -0.02 -6.86
CA ASP A 51 9.59 1.02 -7.14
C ASP A 51 10.21 2.11 -8.03
N GLU A 52 9.47 3.20 -8.31
CA GLU A 52 9.96 4.32 -9.11
C GLU A 52 11.05 5.15 -8.41
N GLU A 53 11.16 5.08 -7.09
CA GLU A 53 12.00 6.02 -6.31
C GLU A 53 13.22 5.36 -5.64
N ASN A 54 13.26 4.03 -5.51
CA ASN A 54 14.33 3.27 -4.87
C ASN A 54 14.56 1.90 -5.53
N PHE A 55 15.82 1.46 -5.55
CA PHE A 55 16.15 0.07 -5.84
C PHE A 55 15.85 -0.77 -4.61
N GLU A 56 14.81 -1.60 -4.71
CA GLU A 56 14.17 -2.17 -3.53
C GLU A 56 14.43 -3.69 -3.46
N GLY A 57 15.72 -4.03 -3.36
CA GLY A 57 16.21 -5.33 -2.87
C GLY A 57 16.21 -6.51 -3.86
N SER A 58 17.00 -7.53 -3.50
CA SER A 58 17.08 -8.82 -4.20
C SER A 58 16.86 -9.95 -3.20
N TYR A 59 15.98 -10.89 -3.54
CA TYR A 59 15.46 -11.92 -2.63
C TYR A 59 15.70 -13.32 -3.18
N CYS A 60 16.18 -14.21 -2.33
CA CYS A 60 16.52 -15.59 -2.69
C CYS A 60 16.54 -16.51 -1.45
N ASN A 61 16.65 -17.82 -1.67
CA ASN A 61 16.49 -18.84 -0.62
C ASN A 61 15.16 -18.65 0.12
N THR A 62 15.22 -18.36 1.41
CA THR A 62 14.07 -18.07 2.28
C THR A 62 13.92 -16.58 2.59
N ASP A 63 14.84 -15.74 2.11
CA ASP A 63 14.76 -14.30 2.24
C ASP A 63 13.70 -13.78 1.27
N LYS A 64 12.68 -13.08 1.78
CA LYS A 64 11.46 -12.74 1.05
C LYS A 64 11.06 -11.29 1.27
N PRO A 65 10.42 -10.64 0.29
CA PRO A 65 10.01 -9.23 0.34
C PRO A 65 8.72 -9.00 1.16
N ASP A 66 8.57 -9.64 2.32
CA ASP A 66 7.36 -9.47 3.13
C ASP A 66 7.35 -8.09 3.80
N GLY A 67 6.27 -7.32 3.60
CA GLY A 67 6.12 -5.98 4.17
C GLY A 67 6.83 -4.88 3.37
N MET A 68 7.40 -5.23 2.22
CA MET A 68 7.89 -4.27 1.22
C MET A 68 6.73 -3.40 0.71
N LYS A 69 6.99 -2.10 0.57
CA LYS A 69 5.99 -1.06 0.30
C LYS A 69 6.50 -0.17 -0.83
N GLY A 70 5.89 -0.29 -2.00
CA GLY A 70 6.10 0.64 -3.11
C GLY A 70 5.00 1.70 -3.14
N LYS A 71 5.19 2.75 -3.94
CA LYS A 71 4.14 3.72 -4.27
C LYS A 71 3.04 3.10 -5.13
N ASP A 72 2.50 3.86 -6.09
CA ASP A 72 1.47 3.42 -7.03
C ASP A 72 2.03 2.58 -8.19
N MET A 73 3.35 2.45 -8.32
CA MET A 73 4.01 1.55 -9.26
C MET A 73 5.03 0.64 -8.58
N MET A 74 5.05 -0.63 -9.00
CA MET A 74 6.08 -1.59 -8.58
C MET A 74 6.48 -2.52 -9.73
N TYR A 75 7.78 -2.68 -9.91
CA TYR A 75 8.39 -3.56 -10.88
C TYR A 75 8.96 -4.81 -10.20
N LEU A 76 8.75 -5.97 -10.82
CA LEU A 76 9.22 -7.26 -10.33
C LEU A 76 9.90 -8.01 -11.48
N SER A 77 11.12 -8.50 -11.24
CA SER A 77 11.85 -9.41 -12.15
C SER A 77 12.23 -10.68 -11.41
N TYR A 78 11.81 -11.83 -11.93
CA TYR A 78 12.29 -13.12 -11.48
C TYR A 78 13.26 -13.68 -12.52
N ASP A 79 14.50 -13.91 -12.12
CA ASP A 79 15.57 -14.40 -12.99
C ASP A 79 16.04 -15.80 -12.55
N ARG A 80 16.22 -16.69 -13.53
CA ARG A 80 16.75 -18.05 -13.32
C ARG A 80 17.98 -18.33 -14.17
N ASP A 81 19.03 -18.89 -13.57
CA ASP A 81 20.20 -19.37 -14.31
C ASP A 81 19.82 -20.49 -15.29
N ARG A 82 20.12 -20.25 -16.56
CA ARG A 82 19.84 -21.17 -17.68
C ARG A 82 20.82 -22.32 -17.78
N LYS A 83 22.03 -22.18 -17.23
CA LYS A 83 23.13 -23.13 -17.44
C LYS A 83 22.96 -24.41 -16.63
N LYS A 84 22.07 -24.42 -15.65
CA LYS A 84 21.95 -25.50 -14.69
C LYS A 84 20.51 -26.04 -14.61
N LYS A 85 20.36 -27.36 -14.63
CA LYS A 85 19.05 -28.05 -14.55
C LYS A 85 18.62 -28.19 -13.09
N TYR A 86 17.63 -27.40 -12.68
CA TYR A 86 17.01 -27.49 -11.35
C TYR A 86 15.50 -27.64 -11.43
N LYS A 87 14.89 -28.23 -10.40
CA LYS A 87 13.44 -28.18 -10.21
C LYS A 87 13.09 -26.75 -9.82
N GLY A 88 12.54 -25.99 -10.76
CA GLY A 88 12.19 -24.59 -10.54
C GLY A 88 11.27 -24.40 -9.33
N SER A 89 11.50 -23.32 -8.61
CA SER A 89 10.79 -23.01 -7.37
C SER A 89 9.35 -22.56 -7.61
N LYS A 90 8.47 -22.84 -6.65
CA LYS A 90 7.10 -22.31 -6.65
C LYS A 90 7.04 -21.14 -5.68
N ILE A 91 7.07 -19.94 -6.23
CA ILE A 91 6.96 -18.70 -5.46
C ILE A 91 5.53 -18.16 -5.62
N THR A 92 4.94 -17.66 -4.55
CA THR A 92 3.60 -17.09 -4.57
C THR A 92 3.57 -15.85 -3.71
N CYS A 93 3.56 -14.70 -4.38
CA CYS A 93 3.48 -13.39 -3.78
C CYS A 93 2.17 -12.71 -4.20
N THR A 94 1.58 -11.96 -3.28
CA THR A 94 0.39 -11.15 -3.51
C THR A 94 0.79 -9.71 -3.34
N ILE A 95 0.37 -8.89 -4.30
CA ILE A 95 0.61 -7.44 -4.27
C ILE A 95 -0.76 -6.80 -4.10
N LYS A 96 -0.91 -6.00 -3.06
CA LYS A 96 -2.18 -5.34 -2.75
C LYS A 96 -1.99 -3.85 -2.86
N ALA A 97 -2.87 -3.20 -3.61
CA ALA A 97 -3.09 -1.78 -3.43
C ALA A 97 -3.76 -1.58 -2.07
N VAL A 98 -3.05 -0.91 -1.19
CA VAL A 98 -3.59 -0.28 0.01
C VAL A 98 -4.01 1.11 -0.41
N GLU A 99 -5.31 1.30 -0.61
CA GLU A 99 -5.84 2.65 -0.83
C GLU A 99 -5.65 3.47 0.45
N CYS A 100 -5.15 4.70 0.29
CA CYS A 100 -5.21 5.67 1.37
C CYS A 100 -6.70 5.91 1.73
N GLY A 101 -7.02 5.93 3.02
CA GLY A 101 -8.39 6.16 3.47
C GLY A 101 -9.30 4.93 3.61
N ALA A 102 -8.77 3.70 3.62
CA ALA A 102 -9.56 2.53 4.01
C ALA A 102 -9.69 2.43 5.54
N ALA A 103 -10.90 2.58 6.10
CA ALA A 103 -11.10 2.30 7.52
C ALA A 103 -10.94 0.80 7.72
N ARG A 104 -10.47 0.42 8.92
CA ARG A 104 -10.84 -0.88 9.48
C ARG A 104 -12.33 -0.86 9.79
N LEU A 105 -13.15 -1.09 8.76
CA LEU A 105 -14.58 -1.26 8.92
C LEU A 105 -14.80 -2.62 9.61
N ASP A 106 -14.84 -2.59 10.94
CA ASP A 106 -15.57 -3.61 11.67
C ASP A 106 -17.00 -3.59 11.13
N SER A 107 -17.47 -4.73 10.63
CA SER A 107 -18.69 -4.85 9.85
C SER A 107 -19.91 -4.50 10.69
N GLY A 108 -20.25 -3.21 10.75
CA GLY A 108 -21.39 -2.68 11.47
C GLY A 108 -21.96 -1.51 10.69
N THR A 109 -23.02 -1.79 9.93
CA THR A 109 -23.93 -0.78 9.42
C THR A 109 -24.60 -0.11 10.62
N ASP A 110 -24.27 1.14 10.90
CA ASP A 110 -25.22 2.24 11.22
C ASP A 110 -24.50 3.44 11.82
N ARG A 111 -25.17 4.59 11.73
CA ARG A 111 -24.73 5.89 12.26
C ARG A 111 -24.15 5.74 13.68
N ILE A 112 -23.03 6.42 13.95
CA ILE A 112 -22.38 6.45 15.27
C ILE A 112 -23.38 6.97 16.32
N VAL A 113 -23.93 6.07 17.15
CA VAL A 113 -24.70 6.40 18.35
C VAL A 113 -24.09 5.60 19.50
N GLY A 114 -23.52 6.29 20.49
CA GLY A 114 -22.79 5.63 21.59
C GLY A 114 -21.40 5.09 21.19
N GLY A 115 -20.70 5.78 20.29
CA GLY A 115 -19.35 5.38 19.84
C GLY A 115 -18.32 5.30 20.97
N SER A 116 -17.22 4.60 20.70
CA SER A 116 -16.04 4.51 21.57
C SER A 116 -14.92 5.44 21.09
N GLU A 117 -13.96 5.72 21.97
CA GLU A 117 -12.75 6.45 21.59
C GLU A 117 -12.03 5.74 20.43
N ALA A 118 -11.73 6.49 19.37
CA ALA A 118 -11.02 5.98 18.22
C ALA A 118 -9.53 5.82 18.54
N LYS A 119 -8.94 4.71 18.10
CA LYS A 119 -7.48 4.51 18.17
C LYS A 119 -6.77 5.44 17.20
N VAL A 120 -5.52 5.76 17.51
CA VAL A 120 -4.64 6.49 16.59
C VAL A 120 -4.56 5.74 15.25
N GLY A 121 -4.91 6.43 14.16
CA GLY A 121 -4.92 5.87 12.80
C GLY A 121 -6.13 5.01 12.45
N GLU A 122 -7.15 4.90 13.31
CA GLU A 122 -8.37 4.12 13.02
C GLU A 122 -9.21 4.73 11.89
N TYR A 123 -9.26 6.06 11.85
CA TYR A 123 -9.90 6.86 10.79
C TYR A 123 -8.87 7.78 10.14
N PRO A 124 -8.00 7.26 9.26
CA PRO A 124 -6.80 7.97 8.79
C PRO A 124 -7.08 9.20 7.93
N TRP A 125 -8.30 9.35 7.41
CA TRP A 125 -8.72 10.55 6.68
C TRP A 125 -9.15 11.71 7.58
N MET A 126 -9.31 11.49 8.88
CA MET A 126 -9.74 12.54 9.80
C MET A 126 -8.65 13.59 9.96
N ILE A 127 -9.01 14.85 9.72
CA ILE A 127 -8.12 15.99 9.95
C ILE A 127 -8.77 17.00 10.88
N THR A 128 -7.92 17.79 11.53
CA THR A 128 -8.33 18.99 12.27
C THR A 128 -7.89 20.22 11.49
N TYR A 129 -8.85 21.05 11.12
CA TYR A 129 -8.66 22.34 10.49
C TYR A 129 -8.64 23.45 11.57
N GLY A 130 -7.68 24.36 11.50
CA GLY A 130 -7.49 25.41 12.51
C GLY A 130 -6.59 26.54 12.03
N ILE A 131 -6.52 27.61 12.83
CA ILE A 131 -5.67 28.77 12.56
C ILE A 131 -4.37 28.62 13.33
N LYS A 132 -3.26 28.92 12.68
CA LYS A 132 -1.95 29.04 13.33
C LYS A 132 -1.63 30.51 13.53
N ASP A 133 -1.37 30.92 14.77
CA ASP A 133 -0.90 32.27 15.11
C ASP A 133 0.39 32.19 15.96
N ASN A 134 0.87 33.35 16.45
CA ASN A 134 2.10 33.45 17.24
C ASN A 134 2.05 32.68 18.59
N GLY A 135 0.86 32.32 19.08
CA GLY A 135 0.63 31.56 20.31
C GLY A 135 0.40 30.05 20.11
N GLY A 136 0.21 29.58 18.88
CA GLY A 136 0.08 28.15 18.58
C GLY A 136 -0.97 27.81 17.51
N PHE A 137 -1.39 26.54 17.49
CA PHE A 137 -2.43 26.03 16.61
C PHE A 137 -3.78 25.99 17.34
N PHE A 138 -4.77 26.68 16.79
CA PHE A 138 -6.13 26.78 17.32
C PHE A 138 -7.10 25.96 16.46
N PRO A 139 -7.48 24.74 16.89
CA PRO A 139 -8.40 23.89 16.15
C PRO A 139 -9.80 24.54 16.08
N ARG A 140 -10.42 24.51 14.90
CA ARG A 140 -11.76 25.08 14.66
C ARG A 140 -12.77 24.07 14.15
N CYS A 141 -12.38 23.27 13.16
CA CYS A 141 -13.27 22.34 12.50
C CYS A 141 -12.59 21.00 12.24
N GLY A 142 -13.39 19.98 11.94
CA GLY A 142 -12.91 18.74 11.35
C GLY A 142 -12.96 18.77 9.82
N GLY A 143 -12.32 17.81 9.20
CA GLY A 143 -12.49 17.51 7.79
C GLY A 143 -12.14 16.07 7.48
N SER A 144 -12.30 15.70 6.21
CA SER A 144 -11.90 14.39 5.70
C SER A 144 -11.08 14.55 4.42
N ILE A 145 -9.93 13.89 4.37
CA ILE A 145 -9.15 13.77 3.14
C ILE A 145 -9.97 12.90 2.17
N ILE A 146 -10.33 13.46 1.02
CA ILE A 146 -11.12 12.77 -0.01
C ILE A 146 -10.32 12.48 -1.29
N THR A 147 -9.19 13.17 -1.47
CA THR A 147 -8.17 12.91 -2.49
C THR A 147 -6.79 13.31 -1.94
N THR A 148 -5.72 13.05 -2.70
CA THR A 148 -4.34 13.48 -2.35
C THR A 148 -4.19 15.00 -2.16
N THR A 149 -5.14 15.80 -2.68
CA THR A 149 -5.06 17.26 -2.71
C THR A 149 -6.31 17.97 -2.17
N HIS A 150 -7.35 17.23 -1.76
CA HIS A 150 -8.63 17.81 -1.36
C HIS A 150 -9.07 17.33 0.02
N ILE A 151 -9.49 18.29 0.84
CA ILE A 151 -10.15 18.07 2.12
C ILE A 151 -11.60 18.50 2.00
N LEU A 152 -12.52 17.60 2.35
CA LEU A 152 -13.93 17.92 2.52
C LEU A 152 -14.16 18.44 3.95
N THR A 153 -14.78 19.61 4.05
CA THR A 153 -15.19 20.22 5.32
C THR A 153 -16.46 21.05 5.10
N ALA A 154 -17.06 21.56 6.18
CA ALA A 154 -18.22 22.43 6.07
C ALA A 154 -17.84 23.79 5.48
N ALA A 155 -18.69 24.37 4.62
CA ALA A 155 -18.42 25.66 3.97
C ALA A 155 -18.12 26.79 4.99
N HIS A 156 -18.88 26.84 6.10
CA HIS A 156 -18.68 27.83 7.16
C HIS A 156 -17.36 27.66 7.92
N CYS A 157 -16.65 26.55 7.76
CA CYS A 157 -15.31 26.36 8.34
C CYS A 157 -14.23 27.08 7.54
N VAL A 158 -14.47 27.37 6.25
CA VAL A 158 -13.49 28.00 5.35
C VAL A 158 -13.90 29.42 4.92
N GLU A 159 -15.16 29.81 5.11
CA GLU A 159 -15.59 31.19 4.93
C GLU A 159 -15.11 32.08 6.08
N PHE A 160 -14.25 33.04 5.74
CA PHE A 160 -13.89 34.14 6.60
C PHE A 160 -14.51 35.42 6.03
N GLY A 161 -15.76 35.75 6.37
CA GLY A 161 -16.28 37.08 6.03
C GLY A 161 -17.78 37.34 6.23
N ASN A 162 -18.04 38.38 7.02
CA ASN A 162 -19.14 39.36 6.94
C ASN A 162 -20.54 38.96 7.45
N LYS A 163 -20.73 39.10 8.77
CA LYS A 163 -22.02 39.60 9.27
C LYS A 163 -22.13 41.10 9.05
#